data_AF-A0AAD8YA31-F1
#
_entry.id   AF-A0AAD8YA31-F1
#
_cell.length_a   1.000
_cell.length_b   1.000
_cell.length_c   1.000
_cell.angle_alpha   90.00
_cell.angle_beta   90.00
_cell.angle_gamma   90.00
#
_symmetry.space_group_name_H-M   'P 1'
#
loop_
_entity.id
_entity.type
_entity.pdbx_description
1 polymer ?
#
loop_
_entity_poly.entity_id
_entity_poly.type
_entity_poly.pdbx_seq_one_letter_code
_entity_poly.pdbx_strand_id
1 'polypeptide(L)'
;IKEGASKYTGVSFHKRSNKWQAQIEIEGKTRRIGVYEDEEEAAVDYARAIFKYKGAHQQSLLDDLKDVPIQSPIPKSASRIKEGASKYAGVTFNKKMNRWQAQIQIEGKTRRIGYYEDEEEAAVDHARAIFKYRGQGALDKARNQS
;
A
#
# COMPACT_ATOMS: atom_id res chain seq x y z
N ILE A 1 22.06 -15.99 9.92
CA ILE A 1 21.96 -15.51 11.32
C ILE A 1 22.53 -14.09 11.32
N LYS A 2 21.73 -13.03 11.43
CA LYS A 2 22.26 -11.64 11.43
C LYS A 2 22.87 -11.38 12.82
N GLU A 3 24.18 -11.54 12.93
CA GLU A 3 24.93 -11.34 14.16
C GLU A 3 24.83 -9.87 14.62
N GLY A 4 24.14 -9.65 15.75
CA GLY A 4 23.84 -8.32 16.29
C GLY A 4 22.34 -7.96 16.35
N ALA A 5 21.45 -8.94 16.18
CA ALA A 5 20.01 -8.74 16.26
C ALA A 5 19.56 -8.44 17.71
N SER A 6 19.13 -7.20 17.93
CA SER A 6 18.26 -6.81 19.05
C SER A 6 17.05 -7.75 19.16
N LYS A 7 16.42 -7.82 20.33
CA LYS A 7 15.11 -8.47 20.49
C LYS A 7 14.04 -7.82 19.58
N TYR A 8 14.27 -6.57 19.17
CA TYR A 8 13.35 -5.78 18.37
C TYR A 8 13.82 -5.67 16.91
N THR A 9 12.94 -6.06 15.99
CA THR A 9 13.16 -5.90 14.54
C THR A 9 13.47 -4.44 14.22
N GLY A 10 14.56 -4.18 13.48
CA GLY A 10 14.94 -2.82 13.08
C GLY A 10 15.75 -2.04 14.11
N VAL A 11 16.09 -2.64 15.25
CA VAL A 11 17.02 -2.07 16.24
C VAL A 11 18.36 -2.81 16.16
N SER A 12 19.47 -2.07 16.16
CA SER A 12 20.83 -2.65 16.11
C SER A 12 21.76 -1.97 17.11
N PHE A 13 22.66 -2.74 17.74
CA PHE A 13 23.61 -2.22 18.72
C PHE A 13 24.97 -1.95 18.07
N HIS A 14 25.48 -0.73 18.23
CA HIS A 14 26.76 -0.31 17.68
C HIS A 14 27.88 -0.40 18.73
N LYS A 15 28.58 -1.54 18.75
CA LYS A 15 29.63 -1.86 19.75
C LYS A 15 30.76 -0.82 19.90
N ARG A 16 31.09 -0.09 18.84
CA ARG A 16 32.17 0.92 18.86
C ARG A 16 31.77 2.23 19.53
N SER A 17 30.48 2.56 19.52
CA SER A 17 29.97 3.80 20.14
C SER A 17 29.14 3.52 21.39
N ASN A 18 28.90 2.24 21.71
CA ASN A 18 28.05 1.77 22.80
C ASN A 18 26.61 2.33 22.76
N LYS A 19 26.09 2.53 21.54
CA LYS A 19 24.75 3.10 21.31
C LYS A 19 23.87 2.18 20.49
N TRP A 20 22.57 2.23 20.75
CA TRP A 20 21.52 1.56 19.99
C TRP A 20 21.10 2.43 18.80
N GLN A 21 20.74 1.81 17.69
CA GLN A 21 20.30 2.50 16.49
C GLN A 21 18.98 1.91 16.01
N ALA A 22 17.97 2.78 15.87
CA ALA A 22 16.71 2.42 15.23
C ALA A 22 16.81 2.73 13.73
N GLN A 23 16.47 1.75 12.90
CA GLN A 23 16.46 1.86 11.45
C GLN A 23 15.22 1.18 10.87
N ILE A 24 14.57 1.82 9.90
CA ILE A 24 13.45 1.25 9.16
C ILE A 24 13.86 0.96 7.73
N GLU A 25 13.29 -0.08 7.14
CA GLU A 25 13.41 -0.35 5.72
C GLU A 25 12.12 0.09 5.02
N ILE A 26 12.22 1.07 4.12
CA ILE A 26 11.09 1.56 3.33
C ILE A 26 11.47 1.36 1.86
N GLU A 27 10.68 0.57 1.12
CA GLU A 27 10.89 0.30 -0.30
C GLU A 27 12.30 -0.26 -0.63
N GLY A 28 12.85 -1.09 0.26
CA GLY A 28 14.20 -1.66 0.12
C GLY A 28 15.34 -0.68 0.44
N LYS A 29 15.01 0.53 0.92
CA LYS A 29 15.98 1.53 1.36
C LYS A 29 15.94 1.66 2.88
N THR A 30 17.06 1.34 3.52
CA THR A 30 17.22 1.53 4.96
C THR A 30 17.37 3.01 5.29
N ARG A 31 16.50 3.51 6.15
CA ARG A 31 16.57 4.87 6.71
C ARG A 31 16.74 4.78 8.21
N ARG A 32 17.80 5.41 8.70
CA ARG A 32 18.07 5.56 10.12
C ARG A 32 17.03 6.52 10.73
N ILE A 33 16.34 6.08 11.78
CA ILE A 33 15.37 6.89 12.50
C ILE A 33 16.08 7.70 13.60
N GLY A 34 16.93 7.03 14.38
CA GLY A 34 17.60 7.66 15.51
C GLY A 34 18.71 6.77 16.08
N VAL A 35 19.50 7.34 17.00
CA VAL A 35 20.45 6.61 17.83
C VAL A 35 20.14 6.93 19.29
N TYR A 36 20.09 5.89 20.10
CA TYR A 36 19.58 5.87 21.46
C TYR A 36 20.61 5.19 22.38
N GLU A 37 20.51 5.47 23.67
CA GLU A 37 21.33 4.83 24.70
C GLU A 37 20.69 3.54 25.19
N ASP A 38 19.37 3.43 25.05
CA ASP A 38 18.55 2.29 25.45
C ASP A 38 17.91 1.56 24.27
N GLU A 39 17.80 0.23 24.40
CA GLU A 39 17.18 -0.65 23.40
C GLU A 39 15.66 -0.39 23.31
N GLU A 40 15.01 -0.16 24.44
CA GLU A 40 13.56 0.03 24.53
C GLU A 40 13.11 1.33 23.87
N GLU A 41 13.85 2.44 24.09
CA GLU A 41 13.58 3.70 23.42
C GLU A 41 13.75 3.59 21.90
N ALA A 42 14.81 2.89 21.45
CA ALA A 42 15.01 2.61 20.04
C ALA A 42 13.85 1.80 19.45
N ALA A 43 13.31 0.82 20.19
CA ALA A 43 12.20 0.00 19.76
C ALA A 43 10.88 0.80 19.68
N VAL A 44 10.61 1.66 20.66
CA VAL A 44 9.43 2.55 20.67
C VAL A 44 9.47 3.48 19.47
N ASP A 45 10.63 4.08 19.18
CA ASP A 45 10.77 5.01 18.07
C ASP A 45 10.72 4.30 16.70
N TYR A 46 11.26 3.07 16.62
CA TYR A 46 11.04 2.20 15.47
C TYR A 46 9.55 1.89 15.26
N ALA A 47 8.78 1.59 16.30
CA ALA A 47 7.35 1.34 16.20
C ALA A 47 6.58 2.59 15.71
N ARG A 48 6.95 3.78 16.19
CA ARG A 48 6.43 5.06 15.69
C ARG A 48 6.76 5.27 14.22
N ALA A 49 7.99 4.95 13.81
CA ALA A 49 8.40 5.02 12.40
C ALA A 49 7.59 4.04 11.54
N ILE A 50 7.37 2.81 12.00
CA ILE A 50 6.52 1.84 11.30
C ILE A 50 5.11 2.43 11.11
N PHE A 51 4.49 2.96 12.15
CA PHE A 51 3.15 3.56 12.05
C PHE A 51 3.14 4.77 11.10
N LYS A 52 4.13 5.66 11.22
CA LYS A 52 4.26 6.86 10.39
C LYS A 52 4.48 6.53 8.91
N TYR A 53 5.38 5.59 8.60
CA TYR A 53 5.75 5.28 7.22
C TYR A 53 4.83 4.23 6.57
N LYS A 54 4.28 3.25 7.33
CA LYS A 54 3.18 2.42 6.82
C LYS A 54 1.89 3.23 6.66
N GLY A 55 1.54 4.08 7.63
CA GLY A 55 0.33 4.90 7.60
C GLY A 55 0.37 6.01 6.53
N ALA A 56 1.53 6.61 6.26
CA ALA A 56 1.66 7.61 5.20
C ALA A 56 1.73 7.00 3.79
N HIS A 57 2.34 5.82 3.62
CA HIS A 57 2.32 5.12 2.32
C HIS A 57 0.97 4.45 2.05
N GLN A 58 0.26 4.07 3.11
CA GLN A 58 -1.13 3.62 3.07
C GLN A 58 -2.10 4.72 3.51
N GLN A 59 -1.95 5.96 3.03
CA GLN A 59 -3.14 6.81 2.84
C GLN A 59 -3.97 6.18 1.74
N SER A 60 -4.58 5.07 2.13
CA SER A 60 -5.33 4.15 1.34
C SER A 60 -6.74 4.73 1.35
N LEU A 61 -7.33 4.88 0.17
CA LEU A 61 -8.74 5.24 0.04
C LEU A 61 -9.65 4.23 0.81
N LEU A 62 -9.10 3.10 1.28
CA LEU A 62 -9.74 2.10 2.13
C LEU A 62 -10.42 2.70 3.35
N ASP A 63 -9.77 3.64 4.06
CA ASP A 63 -10.39 4.23 5.25
C ASP A 63 -11.66 5.01 4.89
N ASP A 64 -11.68 5.61 3.70
CA ASP A 64 -12.85 6.23 3.09
C ASP A 64 -13.89 5.22 2.56
N LEU A 65 -13.50 3.97 2.32
CA LEU A 65 -14.34 2.93 1.71
C LEU A 65 -14.97 1.98 2.74
N LYS A 66 -14.61 2.10 4.03
CA LYS A 66 -15.18 1.31 5.14
C LYS A 66 -16.68 1.49 5.30
N ASP A 67 -17.20 2.68 4.99
CA ASP A 67 -18.63 3.00 5.08
C ASP A 67 -19.42 2.53 3.85
N VAL A 68 -18.72 2.13 2.77
CA VAL A 68 -19.36 1.74 1.51
C VAL A 68 -19.69 0.24 1.56
N PRO A 69 -20.96 -0.15 1.26
CA PRO A 69 -21.36 -1.55 1.23
C PRO A 69 -20.54 -2.33 0.20
N ILE A 70 -20.29 -3.61 0.50
CA ILE A 70 -19.51 -4.51 -0.36
C ILE A 70 -20.11 -4.53 -1.77
N GLN A 71 -19.31 -4.18 -2.78
CA GLN A 71 -19.70 -4.21 -4.18
C GLN A 71 -19.08 -5.41 -4.88
N SER A 72 -19.83 -6.02 -5.80
CA SER A 72 -19.32 -7.11 -6.62
C SER A 72 -18.17 -6.64 -7.51
N PRO A 73 -17.11 -7.44 -7.65
CA PRO A 73 -15.94 -7.06 -8.44
C PRO A 73 -16.31 -6.94 -9.92
N ILE A 74 -15.80 -5.91 -10.59
CA ILE A 74 -16.11 -5.63 -11.99
C ILE A 74 -15.11 -6.38 -12.88
N PRO A 75 -15.55 -7.38 -13.68
CA PRO A 75 -14.65 -8.09 -14.59
C PRO A 75 -14.18 -7.16 -15.72
N LYS A 76 -12.92 -7.29 -16.13
CA LYS A 76 -12.44 -6.62 -17.35
C LYS A 76 -13.04 -7.29 -18.58
N SER A 77 -13.43 -6.48 -19.56
CA SER A 77 -13.71 -6.97 -20.91
C SER A 77 -12.49 -7.71 -21.47
N ALA A 78 -12.69 -8.91 -22.02
CA ALA A 78 -11.62 -9.76 -22.56
C ALA A 78 -10.68 -9.00 -23.52
N SER A 79 -11.19 -8.06 -24.32
CA SER A 79 -10.41 -7.23 -25.24
C SER A 79 -9.42 -6.26 -24.59
N ARG A 80 -9.48 -6.04 -23.26
CA ARG A 80 -8.60 -5.11 -22.52
C ARG A 80 -7.70 -5.83 -21.51
N ILE A 81 -7.69 -7.17 -21.52
CA ILE A 81 -6.79 -7.98 -20.70
C ILE A 81 -5.43 -7.99 -21.40
N LYS A 82 -4.50 -7.15 -20.94
CA LYS A 82 -3.09 -7.26 -21.32
C LYS A 82 -2.48 -8.45 -20.58
N GLU A 83 -1.59 -9.21 -21.23
CA GLU A 83 -0.86 -10.29 -20.56
C GLU A 83 -0.17 -9.77 -19.28
N GLY A 84 -0.52 -10.37 -18.13
CA GLY A 84 -0.04 -9.94 -16.81
C GLY A 84 -0.90 -8.90 -16.08
N ALA A 85 -2.05 -8.50 -16.64
CA ALA A 85 -3.06 -7.69 -15.94
C ALA A 85 -4.08 -8.59 -15.20
N SER A 86 -4.64 -8.12 -14.09
CA SER A 86 -5.69 -8.86 -13.35
C SER A 86 -6.94 -9.10 -14.23
N LYS A 87 -7.75 -10.09 -13.84
CA LYS A 87 -9.09 -10.34 -14.43
C LYS A 87 -10.11 -9.22 -14.14
N TYR A 88 -9.85 -8.38 -13.13
CA TYR A 88 -10.76 -7.32 -12.68
C TYR A 88 -10.33 -5.91 -13.08
N ALA A 89 -11.29 -5.01 -13.30
CA ALA A 89 -11.02 -3.62 -13.65
C ALA A 89 -10.23 -2.93 -12.52
N GLY A 90 -9.27 -2.05 -12.87
CA GLY A 90 -8.52 -1.26 -11.87
C GLY A 90 -7.61 -2.04 -10.91
N VAL A 91 -7.49 -3.36 -11.06
CA VAL A 91 -6.55 -4.17 -10.26
C VAL A 91 -5.28 -4.46 -11.07
N THR A 92 -4.14 -4.44 -10.40
CA THR A 92 -2.80 -4.67 -10.98
C THR A 92 -1.93 -5.45 -10.01
N PHE A 93 -1.14 -6.41 -10.49
CA PHE A 93 -0.23 -7.18 -9.62
C PHE A 93 1.15 -6.54 -9.57
N ASN A 94 1.65 -6.24 -8.36
CA ASN A 94 3.00 -5.75 -8.16
C ASN A 94 3.94 -6.91 -7.82
N LYS A 95 4.74 -7.35 -8.81
CA LYS A 95 5.71 -8.45 -8.67
C LYS A 95 6.80 -8.17 -7.63
N LYS A 96 7.18 -6.91 -7.40
CA LYS A 96 8.23 -6.56 -6.42
C LYS A 96 7.76 -6.72 -4.98
N MET A 97 6.49 -6.47 -4.73
CA MET A 97 5.87 -6.56 -3.40
C MET A 97 5.07 -7.85 -3.21
N ASN A 98 4.94 -8.67 -4.27
CA ASN A 98 4.07 -9.83 -4.33
C ASN A 98 2.64 -9.54 -3.82
N ARG A 99 2.09 -8.39 -4.25
CA ARG A 99 0.80 -7.87 -3.77
C ARG A 99 -0.04 -7.32 -4.91
N TRP A 100 -1.34 -7.50 -4.81
CA TRP A 100 -2.33 -6.87 -5.66
C TRP A 100 -2.52 -5.41 -5.26
N GLN A 101 -2.66 -4.54 -6.25
CA GLN A 101 -2.87 -3.12 -6.06
C GLN A 101 -4.16 -2.73 -6.76
N ALA A 102 -5.11 -2.23 -5.97
CA ALA A 102 -6.33 -1.63 -6.48
C ALA A 102 -6.13 -0.14 -6.74
N GLN A 103 -6.60 0.35 -7.88
CA GLN A 103 -6.51 1.76 -8.28
C GLN A 103 -7.78 2.20 -9.00
N ILE A 104 -8.22 3.44 -8.77
CA ILE A 104 -9.37 4.06 -9.41
C ILE A 104 -8.94 5.27 -10.24
N GLN A 105 -9.69 5.57 -11.31
CA GLN A 105 -9.54 6.82 -12.05
C GLN A 105 -10.65 7.78 -11.62
N ILE A 106 -10.27 8.92 -11.04
CA ILE A 106 -11.17 10.01 -10.64
C ILE A 106 -10.69 11.24 -11.41
N GLU A 107 -11.57 11.86 -12.20
CA GLU A 107 -11.24 13.06 -13.01
C GLU A 107 -9.99 12.89 -13.91
N GLY A 108 -9.86 11.73 -14.56
CA GLY A 108 -8.68 11.41 -15.40
C GLY A 108 -7.39 11.13 -14.62
N LYS A 109 -7.40 11.26 -13.28
CA LYS A 109 -6.26 11.01 -12.42
C LYS A 109 -6.38 9.66 -11.73
N THR A 110 -5.36 8.82 -11.87
CA THR A 110 -5.31 7.52 -11.20
C THR A 110 -4.94 7.71 -9.73
N ARG A 111 -5.85 7.34 -8.83
CA ARG A 111 -5.60 7.26 -7.38
C ARG A 111 -5.51 5.80 -6.97
N ARG A 112 -4.49 5.45 -6.18
CA ARG A 112 -4.35 4.12 -5.60
C ARG A 112 -5.31 3.98 -4.43
N ILE A 113 -6.08 2.90 -4.42
CA ILE A 113 -7.01 2.56 -3.35
C ILE A 113 -6.23 1.89 -2.23
N GLY A 114 -5.50 0.81 -2.53
CA GLY A 114 -4.71 0.07 -1.55
C GLY A 114 -3.95 -1.12 -2.14
N TYR A 115 -3.29 -1.85 -1.24
CA TYR A 115 -2.58 -3.10 -1.52
C TYR A 115 -3.25 -4.27 -0.82
N TYR A 116 -3.38 -5.38 -1.53
CA TYR A 116 -4.10 -6.58 -1.13
C TYR A 116 -3.23 -7.80 -1.40
N GLU A 117 -3.47 -8.85 -0.64
CA GLU A 117 -2.85 -10.16 -0.88
C GLU A 117 -3.64 -10.94 -1.93
N ASP A 118 -4.93 -10.64 -2.08
CA ASP A 118 -5.85 -11.28 -3.01
C ASP A 118 -6.38 -10.33 -4.11
N GLU A 119 -6.62 -10.86 -5.32
CA GLU A 119 -7.14 -10.05 -6.43
C GLU A 119 -8.63 -9.74 -6.32
N GLU A 120 -9.41 -10.62 -5.71
CA GLU A 120 -10.85 -10.47 -5.54
C GLU A 120 -11.14 -9.37 -4.50
N GLU A 121 -10.40 -9.36 -3.38
CA GLU A 121 -10.48 -8.29 -2.39
C GLU A 121 -10.13 -6.93 -3.01
N ALA A 122 -9.04 -6.87 -3.78
CA ALA A 122 -8.64 -5.67 -4.51
C ALA A 122 -9.74 -5.19 -5.47
N ALA A 123 -10.44 -6.12 -6.11
CA ALA A 123 -11.49 -5.81 -7.07
C ALA A 123 -12.79 -5.35 -6.41
N VAL A 124 -13.12 -5.91 -5.26
CA VAL A 124 -14.25 -5.48 -4.42
C VAL A 124 -14.05 -4.03 -3.97
N ASP A 125 -12.88 -3.69 -3.44
CA ASP A 125 -12.58 -2.32 -3.02
C ASP A 125 -12.55 -1.35 -4.19
N HIS A 126 -12.06 -1.79 -5.36
CA HIS A 126 -12.17 -1.02 -6.60
C HIS A 126 -13.62 -0.73 -6.98
N ALA A 127 -14.50 -1.72 -6.89
CA ALA A 127 -15.93 -1.55 -7.17
C ALA A 127 -16.60 -0.61 -6.15
N ARG A 128 -16.22 -0.68 -4.87
CA ARG A 128 -16.68 0.27 -3.83
C ARG A 128 -16.21 1.69 -4.12
N ALA A 129 -14.95 1.84 -4.53
CA ALA A 129 -14.40 3.15 -4.91
C ALA A 129 -15.14 3.71 -6.11
N ILE A 130 -15.42 2.88 -7.11
CA ILE A 130 -16.27 3.31 -8.22
C ILE A 130 -17.62 3.71 -7.68
N PHE A 131 -18.30 2.90 -6.89
CA PHE A 131 -19.63 3.25 -6.36
C PHE A 131 -19.63 4.61 -5.63
N LYS A 132 -18.63 4.85 -4.76
CA LYS A 132 -18.46 6.11 -4.02
C LYS A 132 -18.19 7.30 -4.94
N TYR A 133 -17.29 7.15 -5.91
CA TYR A 133 -16.80 8.23 -6.76
C TYR A 133 -17.49 8.30 -8.15
N ARG A 134 -18.41 7.37 -8.45
CA ARG A 134 -19.20 7.28 -9.70
C ARG A 134 -20.10 8.50 -9.87
N GLY A 135 -20.53 9.12 -8.78
CA GLY A 135 -21.23 10.41 -8.83
C GLY A 135 -20.37 11.59 -9.30
N GLN A 136 -19.03 11.49 -9.25
CA GLN A 136 -18.11 12.58 -9.60
C GLN A 136 -17.34 12.36 -10.92
N GLY A 137 -17.21 11.11 -11.41
CA GLY A 137 -16.32 10.80 -12.54
C GLY A 137 -16.92 9.95 -13.68
N ALA A 138 -18.21 9.63 -13.67
CA ALA A 138 -18.80 8.66 -14.62
C ALA A 138 -18.95 9.14 -16.08
N LEU A 139 -18.56 10.37 -16.44
CA LEU A 139 -18.85 10.92 -17.77
C LEU A 139 -17.73 10.81 -18.82
N ASP A 140 -16.50 10.42 -18.48
CA ASP A 140 -15.37 10.58 -19.42
C ASP A 140 -14.90 9.32 -20.17
N LYS A 141 -15.76 8.31 -20.34
CA LYS A 141 -15.43 7.16 -21.23
C LYS A 141 -16.46 6.87 -22.32
N ALA A 142 -17.43 7.75 -22.54
CA ALA A 142 -18.42 7.61 -23.61
C ALA A 142 -18.19 8.51 -24.84
N ARG A 143 -17.11 9.32 -24.89
CA ARG A 143 -16.93 10.35 -25.94
C ARG A 143 -15.63 10.26 -26.74
N ASN A 144 -15.18 9.05 -27.09
CA ASN A 144 -14.17 8.93 -28.15
C ASN A 144 -14.31 7.62 -28.95
N GLN A 145 -15.49 7.43 -29.54
CA GLN A 145 -15.70 6.62 -30.74
C GLN A 145 -16.85 7.26 -31.53
N SER A 146 -16.57 8.34 -32.25
CA SER A 146 -17.47 8.93 -33.26
C SER A 146 -16.63 9.59 -34.32
#